data_AF-A0A6G2HHU4-F1
#
_entry.id   AF-A0A6G2HHU4-F1
#
_cell.length_a   1.000
_cell.length_b   1.000
_cell.length_c   1.000
_cell.angle_alpha   90.00
_cell.angle_beta   90.00
_cell.angle_gamma   90.00
#
_symmetry.space_group_name_H-M   'P 1'
#
loop_
_entity.id
_entity.type
_entity.pdbx_description
1 polymer ?
#
loop_
_entity_poly.entity_id
_entity_poly.type
_entity_poly.pdbx_seq_one_letter_code
_entity_poly.pdbx_strand_id
1 'polypeptide(L)'
;MSTPSLRTLLVATIGGFAHLGVVEFLFRLLGHVPDSLWPLASVENAAFVFAFGFLVVLLTVHTRLLSPVVGLPALLAWATYRDVASPTPVWSELGGHLVVDGPVSLARYVWTWEVWLATFVVLAAVEYGLRHHYGVGDERLRNLPPLPSSRREVALVAGAAGGTFGVAVVAWMAGIGVNPAGILPLLAVTTGLAAAVPVGAAVARGLVAPTACFLALVVPVLLGQTFAGSEGGPVFLLFLGPIAVGFAIVGLLENVIRSRLSGRFGGFSEGPG
;
A
#
# COMPACT_ATOMS: atom_id res chain seq x y z
N MET A 1 14.13 16.40 11.79
CA MET A 1 12.98 16.43 10.88
C MET A 1 12.03 17.51 11.37
N SER A 2 11.41 18.26 10.46
CA SER A 2 10.42 19.29 10.80
C SER A 2 9.11 18.65 11.20
N THR A 3 8.48 19.16 12.26
CA THR A 3 7.15 18.72 12.66
C THR A 3 6.10 19.22 11.65
N PRO A 4 4.98 18.50 11.48
CA PRO A 4 3.88 18.98 10.65
C PRO A 4 3.38 20.34 11.15
N SER A 5 3.23 21.30 10.24
CA SER A 5 2.65 22.61 10.59
C SER A 5 1.16 22.48 10.91
N LEU A 6 0.60 23.43 11.68
CA LEU A 6 -0.85 23.49 11.94
C LEU A 6 -1.66 23.47 10.64
N ARG A 7 -1.21 24.20 9.61
CA ARG A 7 -1.84 24.19 8.28
C ARG A 7 -1.86 22.80 7.65
N THR A 8 -0.75 22.06 7.75
CA THR A 8 -0.66 20.68 7.25
C THR A 8 -1.64 19.78 7.98
N LEU A 9 -1.73 19.89 9.31
CA LEU A 9 -2.68 19.12 10.12
C LEU A 9 -4.13 19.45 9.76
N LEU A 10 -4.47 20.74 9.61
CA LEU A 10 -5.83 21.16 9.21
C LEU A 10 -6.23 20.62 7.84
N VAL A 11 -5.33 20.67 6.84
CA VAL A 11 -5.61 20.11 5.51
C VAL A 11 -5.80 18.59 5.59
N ALA A 12 -4.98 17.90 6.38
CA ALA A 12 -5.14 16.47 6.62
C ALA A 12 -6.48 16.14 7.32
N THR A 13 -6.88 16.94 8.31
CA THR A 13 -8.18 16.81 9.00
C THR A 13 -9.34 16.97 8.03
N ILE A 14 -9.32 18.00 7.18
CA ILE A 14 -10.34 18.19 6.13
C ILE A 14 -10.34 16.99 5.17
N GLY A 15 -9.16 16.50 4.78
CA GLY A 15 -9.02 15.31 3.94
C GLY A 15 -9.63 14.04 4.56
N GLY A 16 -9.41 13.81 5.86
CA GLY A 16 -10.02 12.71 6.60
C GLY A 16 -11.54 12.79 6.63
N PHE A 17 -12.10 13.98 6.90
CA PHE A 17 -13.55 14.18 6.88
C PHE A 17 -14.16 14.04 5.49
N ALA A 18 -13.49 14.58 4.46
CA ALA A 18 -13.93 14.44 3.07
C ALA A 18 -13.94 12.96 2.66
N HIS A 19 -12.90 12.21 3.01
CA HIS A 19 -12.82 10.78 2.76
C HIS A 19 -13.95 10.02 3.45
N LEU A 20 -14.16 10.24 4.77
CA LEU A 20 -15.26 9.64 5.52
C LEU A 20 -16.63 9.97 4.89
N GLY A 21 -16.87 11.24 4.56
CA GLY A 21 -18.12 11.68 3.96
C GLY A 21 -18.40 11.06 2.59
N VAL A 22 -17.37 10.93 1.74
CA VAL A 22 -17.50 10.26 0.43
C VAL A 22 -17.79 8.77 0.60
N VAL A 23 -17.06 8.07 1.48
CA VAL A 23 -17.29 6.64 1.71
C VAL A 23 -18.70 6.41 2.27
N GLU A 24 -19.12 7.17 3.28
CA GLU A 24 -20.47 7.12 3.84
C GLU A 24 -21.55 7.39 2.77
N PHE A 25 -21.34 8.42 1.94
CA PHE A 25 -22.23 8.72 0.83
C PHE A 25 -22.37 7.55 -0.14
N LEU A 26 -21.25 6.88 -0.49
CA LEU A 26 -21.26 5.73 -1.38
C LEU A 26 -21.99 4.52 -0.77
N PHE A 27 -21.83 4.25 0.53
CA PHE A 27 -22.59 3.20 1.22
C PHE A 27 -24.10 3.47 1.14
N ARG A 28 -24.52 4.71 1.42
CA ARG A 28 -25.93 5.13 1.33
C ARG A 28 -26.47 5.08 -0.09
N LEU A 29 -25.67 5.50 -1.06
CA LEU A 29 -26.04 5.53 -2.47
C LEU A 29 -26.27 4.12 -3.03
N LEU A 30 -25.39 3.18 -2.68
CA LEU A 30 -25.48 1.80 -3.16
C LEU A 30 -26.52 0.98 -2.40
N GLY A 31 -26.72 1.26 -1.10
CA GLY A 31 -27.82 0.71 -0.30
C GLY A 31 -27.85 -0.81 -0.14
N HIS A 32 -26.81 -1.52 -0.57
CA HIS A 32 -26.76 -2.98 -0.54
C HIS A 32 -26.09 -3.54 0.72
N VAL A 33 -25.45 -2.71 1.54
CA VAL A 33 -24.83 -3.11 2.82
C VAL A 33 -25.75 -2.74 3.98
N PRO A 34 -25.97 -3.61 4.99
CA PRO A 34 -26.75 -3.29 6.18
C PRO A 34 -26.24 -2.06 6.93
N ASP A 35 -27.16 -1.21 7.39
CA ASP A 35 -26.88 0.07 8.08
C ASP A 35 -25.98 -0.08 9.31
N SER A 36 -26.02 -1.23 9.99
CA SER A 36 -25.17 -1.54 11.14
C SER A 36 -23.67 -1.66 10.79
N LEU A 37 -23.34 -1.82 9.51
CA LEU A 37 -21.98 -1.96 9.00
C LEU A 37 -21.47 -0.70 8.30
N TRP A 38 -22.25 0.37 8.27
CA TRP A 38 -21.85 1.62 7.62
C TRP A 38 -20.72 2.32 8.38
N PRO A 39 -19.92 3.17 7.72
CA PRO A 39 -18.85 3.92 8.37
C PRO A 39 -19.31 4.71 9.61
N LEU A 40 -20.47 5.37 9.55
CA LEU A 40 -21.01 6.13 10.68
C LEU A 40 -21.84 5.30 11.68
N ALA A 41 -21.98 4.00 11.47
CA ALA A 41 -22.73 3.12 12.38
C ALA A 41 -22.05 2.97 13.75
N SER A 42 -20.72 3.13 13.81
CA SER A 42 -19.94 3.11 15.05
C SER A 42 -18.84 4.17 15.02
N VAL A 43 -18.48 4.68 16.21
CA VAL A 43 -17.37 5.64 16.36
C VAL A 43 -16.05 5.04 15.90
N GLU A 44 -15.88 3.74 16.12
CA GLU A 44 -14.70 2.99 15.72
C GLU A 44 -14.53 2.97 14.19
N ASN A 45 -15.57 2.59 13.44
CA ASN A 45 -15.54 2.58 11.97
C ASN A 45 -15.31 3.98 11.40
N ALA A 46 -16.00 4.99 11.95
CA ALA A 46 -15.84 6.37 11.54
C ALA A 46 -14.41 6.86 11.78
N ALA A 47 -13.82 6.53 12.93
CA ALA A 47 -12.45 6.88 13.28
C ALA A 47 -11.43 6.22 12.33
N PHE A 48 -11.61 4.95 11.96
CA PHE A 48 -10.71 4.27 11.03
C PHE A 48 -10.76 4.85 9.62
N VAL A 49 -11.96 5.05 9.06
CA VAL A 49 -12.11 5.64 7.73
C VAL A 49 -11.58 7.07 7.69
N PHE A 50 -11.85 7.85 8.75
CA PHE A 50 -11.28 9.19 8.91
C PHE A 50 -9.75 9.12 8.97
N ALA A 51 -9.18 8.29 9.85
CA ALA A 51 -7.74 8.18 10.06
C ALA A 51 -7.02 7.76 8.78
N PHE A 52 -7.59 6.86 8.00
CA PHE A 52 -7.02 6.43 6.72
C PHE A 52 -6.90 7.59 5.74
N GLY A 53 -7.98 8.35 5.53
CA GLY A 53 -7.96 9.55 4.68
C GLY A 53 -7.04 10.65 5.23
N PHE A 54 -7.07 10.86 6.54
CA PHE A 54 -6.22 11.82 7.25
C PHE A 54 -4.74 11.52 7.03
N LEU A 55 -4.31 10.27 7.24
CA LEU A 55 -2.92 9.86 7.12
C LEU A 55 -2.42 9.96 5.68
N VAL A 56 -3.23 9.57 4.70
CA VAL A 56 -2.89 9.72 3.27
C VAL A 56 -2.67 11.19 2.91
N VAL A 57 -3.60 12.07 3.28
CA VAL A 57 -3.49 13.50 2.98
C VAL A 57 -2.35 14.14 3.77
N LEU A 58 -2.15 13.76 5.03
CA LEU A 58 -1.03 14.20 5.85
C LEU A 58 0.30 13.85 5.19
N LEU A 59 0.49 12.59 4.79
CA LEU A 59 1.69 12.13 4.12
C LEU A 59 1.93 12.94 2.84
N THR A 60 0.94 13.07 1.97
CA THR A 60 1.09 13.83 0.72
C THR A 60 1.34 15.32 0.96
N VAL A 61 0.63 15.99 1.86
CA VAL A 61 0.81 17.44 2.06
C VAL A 61 2.13 17.72 2.78
N HIS A 62 2.55 16.85 3.69
CA HIS A 62 3.79 17.00 4.44
C HIS A 62 5.03 16.68 3.60
N THR A 63 4.95 15.65 2.72
CA THR A 63 6.12 15.12 1.98
C THR A 63 6.11 15.42 0.47
N ARG A 64 4.94 15.73 -0.08
CA ARG A 64 4.65 15.86 -1.53
C ARG A 64 4.86 14.59 -2.36
N LEU A 65 4.84 13.43 -1.69
CA LEU A 65 4.67 12.14 -2.34
C LEU A 65 3.24 12.02 -2.88
N LEU A 66 3.13 11.60 -4.14
CA LEU A 66 1.86 11.54 -4.87
C LEU A 66 1.21 10.16 -4.82
N SER A 67 1.98 9.10 -4.58
CA SER A 67 1.46 7.74 -4.54
C SER A 67 0.29 7.55 -3.56
N PRO A 68 0.26 8.16 -2.34
CA PRO A 68 -0.91 8.02 -1.46
C PRO A 68 -2.14 8.74 -1.99
N VAL A 69 -2.01 9.99 -2.46
CA VAL A 69 -3.15 10.81 -2.92
C VAL A 69 -3.71 10.36 -4.27
N VAL A 70 -2.92 9.66 -5.09
CA VAL A 70 -3.40 9.01 -6.32
C VAL A 70 -3.98 7.64 -6.00
N GLY A 71 -3.31 6.88 -5.13
CA GLY A 71 -3.70 5.51 -4.78
C GLY A 71 -5.04 5.43 -4.06
N LEU A 72 -5.31 6.32 -3.10
CA LEU A 72 -6.56 6.32 -2.33
C LEU A 72 -7.82 6.49 -3.21
N PRO A 73 -7.94 7.54 -4.05
CA PRO A 73 -9.11 7.69 -4.92
C PRO A 73 -9.18 6.59 -5.99
N ALA A 74 -8.04 6.11 -6.51
CA ALA A 74 -8.04 5.01 -7.47
C ALA A 74 -8.59 3.72 -6.86
N LEU A 75 -8.18 3.40 -5.62
CA LEU A 75 -8.65 2.24 -4.88
C LEU A 75 -10.14 2.35 -4.54
N LEU A 76 -10.59 3.52 -4.06
CA LEU A 76 -11.99 3.77 -3.77
C LEU A 76 -12.87 3.69 -5.03
N ALA A 77 -12.41 4.29 -6.13
CA ALA A 77 -13.10 4.23 -7.42
C ALA A 77 -13.18 2.80 -7.95
N TRP A 78 -12.10 2.03 -7.82
CA TRP A 78 -12.09 0.61 -8.18
C TRP A 78 -13.08 -0.20 -7.34
N ALA A 79 -13.09 -0.02 -6.01
CA ALA A 79 -14.01 -0.74 -5.13
C ALA A 79 -15.47 -0.39 -5.44
N THR A 80 -15.75 0.90 -5.66
CA THR A 80 -17.08 1.38 -6.05
C THR A 80 -17.51 0.81 -7.40
N TYR A 81 -16.62 0.85 -8.39
CA TYR A 81 -16.87 0.28 -9.72
C TYR A 81 -17.18 -1.22 -9.62
N ARG A 82 -16.45 -1.97 -8.79
CA ARG A 82 -16.69 -3.41 -8.62
C ARG A 82 -18.05 -3.70 -8.01
N ASP A 83 -18.52 -2.90 -7.06
CA ASP A 83 -19.85 -3.07 -6.48
C ASP A 83 -20.97 -2.67 -7.44
N VAL A 84 -20.77 -1.62 -8.23
CA VAL A 84 -21.74 -1.21 -9.26
C VAL A 84 -21.82 -2.21 -10.42
N ALA A 85 -20.68 -2.80 -10.79
CA ALA A 85 -20.61 -3.72 -11.94
C ALA A 85 -20.96 -5.17 -11.60
N SER A 86 -21.18 -5.50 -10.32
CA SER A 86 -21.46 -6.86 -9.87
C SER A 86 -22.94 -7.06 -9.53
N PRO A 87 -23.45 -8.30 -9.51
CA PRO A 87 -24.77 -8.59 -8.97
C PRO A 87 -24.91 -8.12 -7.53
N THR A 88 -26.12 -7.67 -7.15
CA THR A 88 -26.42 -7.24 -5.79
C THR A 88 -26.16 -8.38 -4.79
N PRO A 89 -25.39 -8.13 -3.71
CA PRO A 89 -25.14 -9.14 -2.70
C PRO A 89 -26.42 -9.50 -1.92
N VAL A 90 -26.54 -10.75 -1.51
CA VAL A 90 -27.63 -11.25 -0.66
C VAL A 90 -27.11 -11.44 0.75
N TRP A 91 -27.72 -10.72 1.70
CA TRP A 91 -27.40 -10.83 3.11
C TRP A 91 -28.36 -11.81 3.79
N SER A 92 -27.80 -12.69 4.62
CA SER A 92 -28.55 -13.68 5.38
C SER A 92 -27.92 -13.88 6.76
N GLU A 93 -28.65 -14.45 7.70
CA GLU A 93 -28.11 -14.85 8.99
C GLU A 93 -27.93 -16.36 9.02
N LEU A 94 -26.72 -16.81 9.35
CA LEU A 94 -26.39 -18.21 9.54
C LEU A 94 -25.84 -18.40 10.96
N GLY A 95 -26.61 -19.08 11.82
CA GLY A 95 -26.18 -19.34 13.20
C GLY A 95 -25.95 -18.09 14.04
N GLY A 96 -26.69 -17.01 13.79
CA GLY A 96 -26.52 -15.71 14.46
C GLY A 96 -25.37 -14.85 13.92
N HIS A 97 -24.68 -15.31 12.87
CA HIS A 97 -23.67 -14.54 12.16
C HIS A 97 -24.23 -14.03 10.84
N LEU A 98 -24.00 -12.75 10.56
CA LEU A 98 -24.35 -12.14 9.29
C LEU A 98 -23.41 -12.67 8.19
N VAL A 99 -23.99 -13.31 7.19
CA VAL A 99 -23.28 -13.87 6.02
C VAL A 99 -23.74 -13.12 4.78
N VAL A 100 -22.78 -12.85 3.90
CA VAL A 100 -23.04 -12.24 2.61
C VAL A 100 -22.69 -13.21 1.49
N ASP A 101 -23.64 -13.43 0.59
CA ASP A 101 -23.42 -14.10 -0.68
C ASP A 101 -23.31 -13.04 -1.78
N GLY A 102 -22.17 -13.02 -2.47
CA GLY A 102 -21.83 -12.00 -3.47
C GLY A 102 -20.80 -10.95 -3.00
N PRO A 103 -20.35 -10.10 -3.95
CA PRO A 103 -19.26 -9.17 -3.71
C PRO A 103 -19.72 -7.93 -2.92
N VAL A 104 -18.90 -7.53 -1.95
CA VAL A 104 -19.08 -6.31 -1.13
C VAL A 104 -17.78 -5.53 -1.05
N SER A 105 -17.30 -5.10 -2.20
CA SER A 105 -15.99 -4.49 -2.38
C SER A 105 -15.84 -3.21 -1.57
N LEU A 106 -16.86 -2.34 -1.53
CA LEU A 106 -16.80 -1.10 -0.74
C LEU A 106 -16.74 -1.38 0.77
N ALA A 107 -17.41 -2.42 1.26
CA ALA A 107 -17.29 -2.85 2.66
C ALA A 107 -15.89 -3.40 2.94
N ARG A 108 -15.36 -4.24 2.03
CA ARG A 108 -13.99 -4.78 2.13
C ARG A 108 -12.92 -3.69 2.09
N TYR A 109 -13.12 -2.61 1.32
CA TYR A 109 -12.24 -1.43 1.32
C TYR A 109 -12.08 -0.86 2.72
N VAL A 110 -13.21 -0.69 3.44
CA VAL A 110 -13.21 -0.18 4.82
C VAL A 110 -12.55 -1.17 5.77
N TRP A 111 -12.88 -2.46 5.68
CA TRP A 111 -12.37 -3.47 6.63
C TRP A 111 -10.91 -3.85 6.41
N THR A 112 -10.34 -3.57 5.24
CA THR A 112 -8.94 -3.89 4.90
C THR A 112 -8.03 -2.65 4.81
N TRP A 113 -8.47 -1.53 5.39
CA TRP A 113 -7.79 -0.23 5.31
C TRP A 113 -6.31 -0.29 5.73
N GLU A 114 -5.97 -1.10 6.72
CA GLU A 114 -4.61 -1.25 7.24
C GLU A 114 -3.63 -1.83 6.21
N VAL A 115 -4.09 -2.79 5.39
CA VAL A 115 -3.30 -3.38 4.30
C VAL A 115 -3.06 -2.33 3.21
N TRP A 116 -4.07 -1.53 2.90
CA TRP A 116 -3.97 -0.48 1.88
C TRP A 116 -3.12 0.70 2.35
N LEU A 117 -3.21 1.09 3.61
CA LEU A 117 -2.33 2.08 4.21
C LEU A 117 -0.88 1.62 4.16
N ALA A 118 -0.60 0.37 4.56
CA ALA A 118 0.75 -0.16 4.50
C ALA A 118 1.26 -0.27 3.04
N THR A 119 0.39 -0.60 2.09
CA THR A 119 0.71 -0.57 0.66
C THR A 119 1.10 0.85 0.22
N PHE A 120 0.37 1.89 0.64
CA PHE A 120 0.73 3.27 0.34
C PHE A 120 2.04 3.70 0.98
N VAL A 121 2.39 3.20 2.17
CA VAL A 121 3.72 3.43 2.77
C VAL A 121 4.82 2.83 1.90
N VAL A 122 4.64 1.59 1.41
CA VAL A 122 5.58 0.93 0.50
C VAL A 122 5.75 1.74 -0.80
N LEU A 123 4.64 2.14 -1.43
CA LEU A 123 4.66 2.92 -2.66
C LEU A 123 5.27 4.32 -2.46
N ALA A 124 5.01 4.96 -1.32
CA ALA A 124 5.60 6.25 -0.97
C ALA A 124 7.12 6.14 -0.77
N ALA A 125 7.60 5.10 -0.10
CA ALA A 125 9.04 4.84 0.07
C ALA A 125 9.74 4.55 -1.27
N VAL A 126 9.08 3.80 -2.15
CA VAL A 126 9.57 3.56 -3.51
C VAL A 126 9.59 4.84 -4.34
N GLU A 127 8.50 5.60 -4.37
CA GLU A 127 8.41 6.89 -5.06
C GLU A 127 9.52 7.82 -4.59
N TYR A 128 9.76 7.90 -3.29
CA TYR A 128 10.84 8.69 -2.72
C TYR A 128 12.22 8.30 -3.28
N GLY A 129 12.55 7.00 -3.24
CA GLY A 129 13.81 6.49 -3.77
C GLY A 129 13.96 6.79 -5.26
N LEU A 130 12.94 6.50 -6.07
CA LEU A 130 12.99 6.73 -7.51
C LEU A 130 13.14 8.22 -7.84
N ARG A 131 12.32 9.10 -7.24
CA ARG A 131 12.39 10.54 -7.53
C ARG A 131 13.76 11.12 -7.24
N HIS A 132 14.38 10.71 -6.15
CA HIS A 132 15.71 11.18 -5.79
C HIS A 132 16.77 10.71 -6.78
N HIS A 133 16.78 9.43 -7.18
CA HIS A 133 17.76 8.89 -8.12
C HIS A 133 17.59 9.39 -9.57
N TYR A 134 16.37 9.75 -9.99
CA TYR A 134 16.10 10.27 -11.34
C TYR A 134 15.93 11.79 -11.42
N GLY A 135 16.00 12.51 -10.30
CA GLY A 135 15.74 13.95 -10.26
C GLY A 135 14.31 14.34 -10.66
N VAL A 136 13.35 13.41 -10.60
CA VAL A 136 11.98 13.65 -11.07
C VAL A 136 11.20 14.39 -9.98
N GLY A 137 11.10 15.71 -10.10
CA GLY A 137 10.38 16.55 -9.15
C GLY A 137 10.98 16.52 -7.75
N ASP A 138 12.30 16.28 -7.64
CA ASP A 138 13.04 16.26 -6.37
C ASP A 138 12.95 17.62 -5.67
N GLU A 139 12.95 18.73 -6.44
CA GLU A 139 12.75 20.08 -5.87
C GLU A 139 11.39 20.28 -5.18
N ARG A 140 10.44 19.38 -5.45
CA ARG A 140 9.12 19.41 -4.83
C ARG A 140 9.07 18.62 -3.54
N LEU A 141 9.97 17.66 -3.29
CA LEU A 141 9.96 16.87 -2.05
C LEU A 141 10.26 17.76 -0.84
N ARG A 142 9.61 17.47 0.29
CA ARG A 142 9.74 18.27 1.52
C ARG A 142 9.76 17.40 2.76
N ASN A 143 10.46 17.84 3.81
CA ASN A 143 10.43 17.23 5.14
C ASN A 143 10.79 15.72 5.18
N LEU A 144 11.48 15.21 4.16
CA LEU A 144 11.99 13.84 4.11
C LEU A 144 13.45 13.81 4.57
N PRO A 145 13.89 12.73 5.26
CA PRO A 145 15.30 12.56 5.59
C PRO A 145 16.13 12.40 4.31
N PRO A 146 17.43 12.73 4.31
CA PRO A 146 18.31 12.43 3.19
C PRO A 146 18.30 10.92 2.89
N LEU A 147 18.61 10.55 1.64
CA LEU A 147 18.68 9.14 1.29
C LEU A 147 19.70 8.40 2.18
N PRO A 148 19.40 7.15 2.57
CA PRO A 148 20.34 6.26 3.22
C PRO A 148 21.67 6.19 2.47
N SER A 149 22.76 6.44 3.20
CA SER A 149 24.12 6.38 2.65
C SER A 149 24.77 5.02 2.86
N SER A 150 24.32 4.28 3.88
CA SER A 150 24.87 2.97 4.24
C SER A 150 23.91 1.82 3.89
N ARG A 151 24.46 0.63 3.61
CA ARG A 151 23.66 -0.59 3.38
C ARG A 151 22.75 -0.91 4.57
N ARG A 152 23.20 -0.60 5.79
CA ARG A 152 22.44 -0.82 7.01
C ARG A 152 21.22 0.09 7.07
N GLU A 153 21.37 1.38 6.74
CA GLU A 153 20.24 2.32 6.70
C GLU A 153 19.21 1.92 5.63
N VAL A 154 19.67 1.51 4.45
CA VAL A 154 18.78 0.97 3.40
C VAL A 154 17.99 -0.23 3.95
N ALA A 155 18.67 -1.18 4.59
CA ALA A 155 18.04 -2.36 5.15
C ALA A 155 17.03 -2.01 6.26
N LEU A 156 17.30 -0.97 7.06
CA LEU A 156 16.38 -0.47 8.07
C LEU A 156 15.14 0.17 7.44
N VAL A 157 15.29 1.01 6.42
CA VAL A 157 14.14 1.64 5.73
C VAL A 157 13.29 0.58 5.01
N ALA A 158 13.93 -0.32 4.26
CA ALA A 158 13.26 -1.41 3.57
C ALA A 158 12.58 -2.37 4.57
N GLY A 159 13.27 -2.72 5.65
CA GLY A 159 12.76 -3.58 6.71
C GLY A 159 11.62 -2.94 7.49
N ALA A 160 11.65 -1.62 7.71
CA ALA A 160 10.54 -0.90 8.34
C ALA A 160 9.31 -0.87 7.44
N ALA A 161 9.44 -0.46 6.18
CA ALA A 161 8.33 -0.42 5.23
C ALA A 161 7.74 -1.82 4.96
N GLY A 162 8.61 -2.81 4.74
CA GLY A 162 8.21 -4.20 4.56
C GLY A 162 7.62 -4.81 5.83
N GLY A 163 8.22 -4.55 6.99
CA GLY A 163 7.72 -5.02 8.28
C GLY A 163 6.33 -4.47 8.59
N THR A 164 6.08 -3.17 8.35
CA THR A 164 4.75 -2.57 8.48
C THR A 164 3.73 -3.25 7.57
N PHE A 165 4.10 -3.53 6.33
CA PHE A 165 3.25 -4.27 5.39
C PHE A 165 2.96 -5.69 5.85
N GLY A 166 3.96 -6.43 6.32
CA GLY A 166 3.76 -7.79 6.82
C GLY A 166 2.90 -7.85 8.09
N VAL A 167 3.06 -6.88 9.00
CA VAL A 167 2.21 -6.74 10.18
C VAL A 167 0.77 -6.43 9.79
N ALA A 168 0.54 -5.52 8.83
CA ALA A 168 -0.80 -5.20 8.35
C ALA A 168 -1.50 -6.42 7.73
N VAL A 169 -0.78 -7.24 6.95
CA VAL A 169 -1.34 -8.47 6.40
C VAL A 169 -1.67 -9.49 7.49
N VAL A 170 -0.83 -9.62 8.52
CA VAL A 170 -1.11 -10.51 9.66
C VAL A 170 -2.30 -10.02 10.49
N ALA A 171 -2.40 -8.71 10.75
CA ALA A 171 -3.54 -8.11 11.46
C ALA A 171 -4.85 -8.41 10.72
N TRP A 172 -4.86 -8.21 9.41
CA TRP A 172 -6.01 -8.51 8.57
C TRP A 172 -6.38 -10.00 8.62
N MET A 173 -5.39 -10.89 8.53
CA MET A 173 -5.61 -12.35 8.59
C MET A 173 -6.15 -12.80 9.95
N ALA A 174 -5.64 -12.24 11.04
CA ALA A 174 -6.17 -12.47 12.37
C ALA A 174 -7.62 -11.98 12.48
N GLY A 175 -7.94 -10.83 11.88
CA GLY A 175 -9.28 -10.25 11.83
C GLY A 175 -10.32 -11.14 11.11
N ILE A 176 -9.89 -11.97 10.16
CA ILE A 176 -10.76 -12.95 9.49
C ILE A 176 -10.69 -14.37 10.09
N GLY A 177 -10.09 -14.53 11.27
CA GLY A 177 -10.09 -15.78 12.03
C GLY A 177 -9.05 -16.83 11.61
N VAL A 178 -8.08 -16.47 10.77
CA VAL A 178 -6.98 -17.38 10.41
C VAL A 178 -6.00 -17.47 11.57
N ASN A 179 -6.00 -18.59 12.30
CA ASN A 179 -5.05 -18.81 13.40
C ASN A 179 -4.50 -20.24 13.53
N PRO A 180 -3.45 -20.57 12.78
CA PRO A 180 -2.40 -21.44 13.27
C PRO A 180 -1.21 -20.58 13.67
N ALA A 181 -0.93 -20.48 14.97
CA ALA A 181 0.12 -19.66 15.57
C ALA A 181 1.53 -19.84 14.94
N GLY A 182 1.77 -20.95 14.24
CA GLY A 182 3.00 -21.20 13.50
C GLY A 182 3.10 -20.49 12.13
N ILE A 183 2.00 -20.12 11.49
CA ILE A 183 2.00 -19.54 10.13
C ILE A 183 2.12 -18.02 10.16
N LEU A 184 1.60 -17.33 11.19
CA LEU A 184 1.60 -15.87 11.25
C LEU A 184 3.01 -15.25 11.15
N PRO A 185 4.05 -15.76 11.84
CA PRO A 185 5.41 -15.22 11.68
C PRO A 185 5.95 -15.42 10.26
N LEU A 186 5.71 -16.59 9.68
CA LEU A 186 6.13 -16.89 8.30
C LEU A 186 5.40 -15.98 7.30
N LEU A 187 4.12 -15.72 7.53
CA LEU A 187 3.32 -14.83 6.71
C LEU A 187 3.83 -13.38 6.79
N ALA A 188 4.09 -12.87 7.99
CA ALA A 188 4.68 -11.54 8.17
C ALA A 188 6.03 -11.40 7.45
N VAL A 189 6.89 -12.42 7.56
CA VAL A 189 8.20 -12.41 6.90
C VAL A 189 8.06 -12.45 5.38
N THR A 190 7.25 -13.36 4.84
CA THR A 190 7.12 -13.54 3.38
C THR A 190 6.49 -12.33 2.70
N THR A 191 5.40 -11.81 3.26
CA THR A 191 4.74 -10.58 2.78
C THR A 191 5.63 -9.36 2.99
N GLY A 192 6.30 -9.26 4.14
CA GLY A 192 7.19 -8.15 4.44
C GLY A 192 8.41 -8.12 3.52
N LEU A 193 8.99 -9.26 3.17
CA LEU A 193 10.07 -9.35 2.19
C LEU A 193 9.60 -8.91 0.79
N ALA A 194 8.40 -9.31 0.37
CA ALA A 194 7.86 -8.92 -0.93
C ALA A 194 7.71 -7.39 -1.08
N ALA A 195 7.44 -6.68 0.03
CA ALA A 195 7.43 -5.22 0.08
C ALA A 195 8.84 -4.60 0.32
N ALA A 196 9.68 -5.22 1.14
CA ALA A 196 11.02 -4.70 1.46
C ALA A 196 11.95 -4.69 0.26
N VAL A 197 11.90 -5.72 -0.60
CA VAL A 197 12.77 -5.84 -1.78
C VAL A 197 12.61 -4.66 -2.75
N PRO A 198 11.41 -4.30 -3.25
CA PRO A 198 11.25 -3.15 -4.13
C PRO A 198 11.63 -1.83 -3.45
N VAL A 199 11.31 -1.64 -2.16
CA VAL A 199 11.72 -0.45 -1.41
C VAL A 199 13.25 -0.34 -1.35
N GLY A 200 13.93 -1.41 -0.94
CA GLY A 200 15.39 -1.44 -0.86
C GLY A 200 16.05 -1.22 -2.22
N ALA A 201 15.49 -1.80 -3.29
CA ALA A 201 15.99 -1.63 -4.66
C ALA A 201 15.83 -0.19 -5.18
N ALA A 202 14.68 0.43 -4.92
CA ALA A 202 14.41 1.82 -5.28
C ALA A 202 15.26 2.80 -4.47
N VAL A 203 15.35 2.62 -3.15
CA VAL A 203 16.09 3.52 -2.25
C VAL A 203 17.60 3.40 -2.44
N ALA A 204 18.14 2.19 -2.59
CA ALA A 204 19.59 1.99 -2.70
C ALA A 204 20.16 2.39 -4.06
N ARG A 205 19.40 2.17 -5.14
CA ARG A 205 19.93 2.18 -6.51
C ARG A 205 18.97 2.73 -7.57
N GLY A 206 17.80 3.22 -7.18
CA GLY A 206 16.80 3.73 -8.12
C GLY A 206 16.25 2.67 -9.08
N LEU A 207 16.27 1.39 -8.70
CA LEU A 207 15.82 0.29 -9.58
C LEU A 207 14.29 0.28 -9.71
N VAL A 208 13.81 0.20 -10.95
CA VAL A 208 12.37 0.30 -11.27
C VAL A 208 11.74 -1.08 -11.46
N ALA A 209 12.49 -2.06 -11.94
CA ALA A 209 11.93 -3.36 -12.30
C ALA A 209 11.37 -4.14 -11.09
N PRO A 210 12.03 -4.18 -9.91
CA PRO A 210 11.44 -4.81 -8.72
C PRO A 210 10.11 -4.17 -8.31
N THR A 211 10.01 -2.84 -8.43
CA THR A 211 8.77 -2.10 -8.17
C THR A 211 7.68 -2.46 -9.17
N ALA A 212 8.02 -2.53 -10.46
CA ALA A 212 7.07 -2.94 -11.50
C ALA A 212 6.55 -4.36 -11.24
N CYS A 213 7.42 -5.29 -10.83
CA CYS A 213 7.02 -6.64 -10.44
C CYS A 213 6.11 -6.65 -9.21
N PHE A 214 6.40 -5.83 -8.19
CA PHE A 214 5.53 -5.68 -7.03
C PHE A 214 4.12 -5.18 -7.42
N LEU A 215 4.05 -4.14 -8.25
CA LEU A 215 2.79 -3.60 -8.76
C LEU A 215 2.04 -4.59 -9.65
N ALA A 216 2.74 -5.41 -10.44
CA ALA A 216 2.12 -6.35 -11.37
C ALA A 216 1.69 -7.67 -10.71
N LEU A 217 2.39 -8.12 -9.65
CA LEU A 217 2.16 -9.44 -9.05
C LEU A 217 1.57 -9.37 -7.65
N VAL A 218 1.97 -8.40 -6.81
CA VAL A 218 1.48 -8.34 -5.42
C VAL A 218 0.17 -7.57 -5.32
N VAL A 219 0.09 -6.38 -5.93
CA VAL A 219 -1.12 -5.54 -5.83
C VAL A 219 -2.37 -6.23 -6.39
N PRO A 220 -2.35 -6.91 -7.55
CA PRO A 220 -3.53 -7.62 -8.04
C PRO A 220 -3.92 -8.80 -7.16
N VAL A 221 -2.93 -9.52 -6.60
CA VAL A 221 -3.20 -10.60 -5.63
C VAL A 221 -3.84 -10.05 -4.37
N LEU A 222 -3.33 -8.93 -3.83
CA LEU A 222 -3.96 -8.26 -2.70
C LEU A 222 -5.39 -7.82 -3.02
N LEU A 223 -5.63 -7.22 -4.20
CA LEU A 223 -6.97 -6.84 -4.64
C LEU A 223 -7.90 -8.07 -4.66
N GLY A 224 -7.47 -9.18 -5.26
CA GLY A 224 -8.26 -10.42 -5.29
C GLY A 224 -8.55 -10.99 -3.90
N GLN A 225 -7.54 -11.02 -3.02
CA GLN A 225 -7.65 -11.63 -1.70
C GLN A 225 -8.48 -10.76 -0.73
N THR A 226 -8.28 -9.44 -0.75
CA THR A 226 -9.00 -8.51 0.15
C THR A 226 -10.44 -8.26 -0.29
N PHE A 227 -10.71 -8.19 -1.59
CA PHE A 227 -12.04 -7.82 -2.10
C PHE A 227 -12.89 -8.99 -2.59
N ALA A 228 -12.29 -10.03 -3.17
CA ALA A 228 -13.03 -11.16 -3.73
C ALA A 228 -12.99 -12.41 -2.85
N GLY A 229 -12.21 -12.42 -1.75
CA GLY A 229 -12.09 -13.59 -0.87
C GLY A 229 -11.63 -14.85 -1.61
N SER A 230 -10.71 -14.68 -2.57
CA SER A 230 -10.40 -15.66 -3.62
C SER A 230 -10.11 -17.08 -3.13
N GLU A 231 -10.50 -18.06 -3.96
CA GLU A 231 -10.20 -19.49 -3.86
C GLU A 231 -8.69 -19.73 -3.70
N GLY A 232 -8.26 -19.99 -2.47
CA GLY A 232 -6.84 -20.16 -2.16
C GLY A 232 -6.41 -19.66 -0.79
N GLY A 233 -7.16 -18.70 -0.24
CA GLY A 233 -6.99 -18.22 1.13
C GLY A 233 -5.57 -17.75 1.46
N PRO A 234 -5.19 -17.73 2.76
CA PRO A 234 -3.91 -17.20 3.24
C PRO A 234 -2.67 -17.89 2.65
N VAL A 235 -2.81 -19.08 2.08
CA VAL A 235 -1.70 -19.86 1.52
C VAL A 235 -1.03 -19.13 0.35
N PHE A 236 -1.80 -18.41 -0.47
CA PHE A 236 -1.22 -17.64 -1.58
C PHE A 236 -0.25 -16.54 -1.11
N LEU A 237 -0.51 -15.97 0.06
CA LEU A 237 0.35 -14.94 0.62
C LEU A 237 1.70 -15.50 1.08
N LEU A 238 1.80 -16.81 1.36
CA LEU A 238 3.08 -17.46 1.66
C LEU A 238 3.99 -17.54 0.42
N PHE A 239 3.42 -17.64 -0.79
CA PHE A 239 4.18 -17.61 -2.03
C PHE A 239 4.80 -16.23 -2.33
N LEU A 240 4.42 -15.18 -1.60
CA LEU A 240 5.06 -13.87 -1.72
C LEU A 240 6.54 -13.90 -1.32
N GLY A 241 6.96 -14.83 -0.45
CA GLY A 241 8.36 -15.01 -0.08
C GLY A 241 9.23 -15.45 -1.25
N PRO A 242 8.93 -16.60 -1.90
CA PRO A 242 9.57 -17.00 -3.15
C PRO A 242 9.50 -15.93 -4.25
N ILE A 243 8.37 -15.23 -4.38
CA ILE A 243 8.22 -14.13 -5.35
C ILE A 243 9.19 -12.97 -5.03
N ALA A 244 9.43 -12.65 -3.75
CA ALA A 244 10.40 -11.64 -3.34
C ALA A 244 11.83 -11.98 -3.78
N VAL A 245 12.20 -13.27 -3.78
CA VAL A 245 13.47 -13.73 -4.36
C VAL A 245 13.50 -13.44 -5.87
N GLY A 246 12.40 -13.69 -6.57
CA GLY A 246 12.22 -13.29 -7.97
C GLY A 246 12.43 -11.78 -8.19
N PHE A 247 11.85 -10.93 -7.34
CA PHE A 247 12.06 -9.48 -7.40
C PHE A 247 13.54 -9.09 -7.22
N ALA A 248 14.23 -9.75 -6.30
CA ALA A 248 15.64 -9.51 -6.06
C ALA A 248 16.49 -9.92 -7.29
N ILE A 249 16.19 -11.05 -7.92
CA ILE A 249 16.83 -11.50 -9.16
C ILE A 249 16.61 -10.48 -10.29
N VAL A 250 15.36 -10.02 -10.47
CA VAL A 250 15.04 -9.00 -11.48
C VAL A 250 15.81 -7.70 -11.21
N GLY A 251 15.92 -7.27 -9.96
CA GLY A 251 16.72 -6.11 -9.57
C GLY A 251 18.22 -6.28 -9.85
N LEU A 252 18.77 -7.47 -9.61
CA LEU A 252 20.15 -7.80 -9.95
C LEU A 252 20.38 -7.71 -11.47
N LEU A 253 19.46 -8.27 -12.27
CA LEU A 253 19.52 -8.21 -13.73
C LEU A 253 19.45 -6.77 -14.23
N GLU A 254 18.50 -5.97 -13.75
CA GLU A 254 18.38 -4.55 -14.09
C GLU A 254 19.68 -3.80 -13.78
N ASN A 255 20.27 -4.05 -12.60
CA ASN A 255 21.52 -3.42 -12.22
C ASN A 255 22.70 -3.82 -13.13
N VAL A 256 22.81 -5.09 -13.50
CA VAL A 256 23.85 -5.58 -14.43
C VAL A 256 23.67 -4.97 -15.82
N ILE A 257 22.44 -4.85 -16.31
CA ILE A 257 22.15 -4.22 -17.60
C ILE A 257 22.56 -2.74 -17.55
N ARG A 258 22.20 -2.01 -16.49
CA ARG A 258 22.57 -0.60 -16.31
C ARG A 258 24.07 -0.38 -16.20
N SER A 259 24.80 -1.23 -15.47
CA SER A 259 26.25 -1.09 -15.34
C SER A 259 26.97 -1.32 -16.68
N ARG A 260 26.46 -2.23 -17.51
CA ARG A 260 26.98 -2.43 -18.88
C ARG A 260 26.65 -1.29 -19.82
N LEU A 261 25.46 -0.71 -19.73
CA LEU A 261 25.05 0.42 -20.57
C LEU A 261 25.80 1.70 -20.20
N SER A 262 25.93 2.00 -18.91
CA SER A 262 26.70 3.17 -18.42
C SER A 262 28.19 3.05 -18.76
N GLY A 263 28.77 1.85 -18.66
CA GLY A 263 30.15 1.61 -19.10
C GLY A 263 30.35 1.71 -20.62
N ARG A 264 29.29 1.57 -21.42
CA ARG A 264 29.33 1.66 -22.89
C ARG A 264 29.20 3.09 -23.42
N PHE A 265 28.68 4.02 -22.62
CA PHE A 265 28.53 5.44 -22.95
C PHE A 265 29.53 6.34 -22.19
N GLY A 266 30.66 5.80 -21.72
CA GLY A 266 31.69 6.61 -21.08
C GLY A 266 32.21 7.70 -22.02
N GLY A 267 31.90 8.97 -21.72
CA GLY A 267 32.51 10.11 -22.40
C GLY A 267 31.65 11.38 -22.44
N PHE A 268 31.64 12.14 -21.35
CA PHE A 268 32.07 13.54 -21.36
C PHE A 268 32.68 13.79 -19.98
N SER A 269 33.98 13.48 -19.86
CA SER A 269 34.77 14.15 -18.84
C SER A 269 34.72 15.63 -19.17
N GLU A 270 34.13 16.44 -18.30
CA GLU A 270 34.54 17.83 -18.19
C GLU A 270 36.06 17.81 -17.93
N GLY A 271 36.82 18.20 -18.95
CA GLY A 271 38.24 18.47 -18.79
C GLY A 271 38.43 19.69 -17.88
N PRO A 272 39.58 19.82 -17.21
CA PRO A 272 39.88 21.01 -16.43
C PRO A 272 40.08 22.20 -17.39
N GLY A 273 39.31 23.25 -17.19
CA GLY A 273 39.47 24.58 -17.79
C GLY A 273 39.18 25.64 -16.76
#